data_AF-A0A348MLT6-F1
#
_entry.id   AF-A0A348MLT6-F1
#
_cell.length_a   1.000
_cell.length_b   1.000
_cell.length_c   1.000
_cell.angle_alpha   90.00
_cell.angle_beta   90.00
_cell.angle_gamma   90.00
#
_symmetry.space_group_name_H-M   'P 1'
#
loop_
_entity.id
_entity.type
_entity.pdbx_description
1 polymer ?
#
loop_
_entity_poly.entity_id
_entity_poly.type
_entity_poly.pdbx_seq_one_letter_code
_entity_poly.pdbx_strand_id
1 'polypeptide(L)'
;MKNFLLLSIFFLFTISCSIGPIPVYYTQPIVTILDDTLEVVFSVPDKDASGWNHYNPSNIGSDTVYLSPEVYEKTGIKSFIEKIEYRFLVDGNTIQKETYEFDIPIETFEKDTISLPELMIVIDEQLAYTIDTEDGFADNVGNGIIELLVYYTDLKGEGFSSVPIRRRFKLVKPLTY
;
A
#
# COMPACT_ATOMS: atom_id res chain seq x y z
N MET A 1 15.33 39.96 -60.07
CA MET A 1 16.10 39.35 -58.96
C MET A 1 15.41 39.46 -57.60
N LYS A 2 14.69 40.55 -57.26
CA LYS A 2 13.95 40.68 -55.98
C LYS A 2 12.93 39.55 -55.70
N ASN A 3 12.20 39.09 -56.72
CA ASN A 3 11.17 38.05 -56.54
C ASN A 3 11.75 36.65 -56.24
N PHE A 4 12.99 36.38 -56.66
CA PHE A 4 13.65 35.09 -56.40
C PHE A 4 14.13 34.99 -54.95
N LEU A 5 14.57 36.11 -54.39
CA LEU A 5 14.99 36.22 -52.99
C LEU A 5 13.80 36.05 -52.03
N LEU A 6 12.65 36.61 -52.40
CA LEU A 6 11.40 36.48 -51.64
C LEU A 6 10.85 35.04 -51.64
N LEU A 7 10.95 34.33 -52.77
CA LEU A 7 10.56 32.92 -52.87
C LEU A 7 11.45 32.00 -52.03
N SER A 8 12.75 32.29 -51.99
CA SER A 8 13.73 31.52 -51.21
C SER A 8 13.56 31.72 -49.69
N ILE A 9 13.24 32.96 -49.27
CA ILE A 9 12.90 33.26 -47.88
C ILE A 9 11.60 32.53 -47.47
N PHE A 10 10.59 32.49 -48.35
CA PHE A 10 9.33 31.79 -48.05
C PHE A 10 9.54 30.28 -47.87
N PHE A 11 10.40 29.67 -48.70
CA PHE A 11 10.74 28.25 -48.56
C PHE A 11 11.47 27.94 -47.25
N LEU A 12 12.40 28.80 -46.82
CA LEU A 12 13.11 28.65 -45.54
C LEU A 12 12.16 28.65 -44.33
N PHE A 13 11.11 29.47 -44.34
CA PHE A 13 10.09 29.47 -43.28
C PHE A 13 9.20 28.22 -43.26
N THR A 14 8.97 27.57 -44.41
CA THR A 14 8.16 26.33 -44.45
C THR A 14 8.88 25.09 -43.94
N ILE A 15 10.22 25.06 -43.99
CA ILE A 15 11.04 23.95 -43.45
C ILE A 15 11.17 24.08 -41.92
N SER A 16 10.85 25.26 -41.36
CA SER A 16 10.80 25.51 -39.92
C SER A 16 9.50 25.02 -39.25
N CYS A 17 8.65 24.27 -39.98
CA CYS A 17 7.53 23.55 -39.38
C CYS A 17 8.12 22.43 -38.53
N SER A 18 8.54 22.82 -37.32
CA SER A 18 9.11 21.93 -36.34
C SER A 18 8.13 20.78 -36.12
N ILE A 19 8.67 19.57 -36.20
CA ILE A 19 8.09 18.45 -35.47
C ILE A 19 8.26 18.88 -34.02
N GLY A 20 7.24 19.54 -33.45
CA GLY A 20 7.19 19.88 -32.04
C GLY A 20 7.44 18.61 -31.22
N PRO A 21 7.94 18.72 -29.98
CA PRO A 21 8.22 17.56 -29.16
C PRO A 21 6.96 16.70 -29.10
N ILE A 22 7.01 15.52 -29.75
CA ILE A 22 5.94 14.54 -29.65
C ILE A 22 6.03 14.04 -28.21
N PRO A 23 5.03 14.29 -27.35
CA PRO A 23 5.03 13.72 -26.02
C PRO A 23 4.96 12.20 -26.18
N VAL A 24 6.08 11.53 -25.94
CA VAL A 24 6.11 10.08 -25.81
C VAL A 24 5.57 9.78 -24.42
N TYR A 25 4.28 9.47 -24.35
CA TYR A 25 3.69 8.93 -23.13
C TYR A 25 4.21 7.52 -22.96
N TYR A 26 5.18 7.33 -22.06
CA TYR A 26 5.55 5.99 -21.63
C TYR A 26 4.36 5.41 -20.89
N THR A 27 3.83 4.30 -21.39
CA THR A 27 2.75 3.59 -20.73
C THR A 27 3.39 2.79 -19.59
N GLN A 28 3.03 3.10 -18.35
CA GLN A 28 3.60 2.47 -17.15
C GLN A 28 2.67 1.36 -16.63
N PRO A 29 3.19 0.30 -15.98
CA PRO A 29 2.35 -0.67 -15.29
C PRO A 29 1.58 0.01 -14.14
N ILE A 30 0.30 -0.34 -13.99
CA ILE A 30 -0.53 0.18 -12.89
C ILE A 30 -1.14 -1.00 -12.16
N VAL A 31 -0.65 -1.24 -10.96
CA VAL A 31 -1.18 -2.27 -10.04
C VAL A 31 -2.15 -1.62 -9.07
N THR A 32 -3.33 -2.21 -8.91
CA THR A 32 -4.35 -1.79 -7.93
C THR A 32 -4.70 -2.95 -7.02
N ILE A 33 -4.80 -2.69 -5.72
CA ILE A 33 -5.21 -3.71 -4.75
C ILE A 33 -6.75 -3.77 -4.74
N LEU A 34 -7.30 -4.98 -4.79
CA LEU A 34 -8.73 -5.26 -4.63
C LEU A 34 -8.99 -5.68 -3.19
N ASP A 35 -9.98 -5.05 -2.55
CA ASP A 35 -10.25 -5.21 -1.12
C ASP A 35 -11.75 -5.15 -0.84
N ASP A 36 -12.24 -5.97 0.09
CA ASP A 36 -13.67 -6.01 0.48
C ASP A 36 -14.07 -4.89 1.46
N THR A 37 -13.14 -4.04 1.90
CA THR A 37 -13.33 -2.88 2.81
C THR A 37 -13.92 -3.22 4.19
N LEU A 38 -14.09 -4.50 4.51
CA LEU A 38 -14.68 -4.94 5.77
C LEU A 38 -13.80 -4.55 6.95
N GLU A 39 -14.43 -4.16 8.05
CA GLU A 39 -13.71 -3.84 9.28
C GLU A 39 -13.07 -5.11 9.87
N VAL A 40 -11.78 -5.01 10.20
CA VAL A 40 -11.04 -6.08 10.87
C VAL A 40 -11.17 -5.92 12.38
N VAL A 41 -11.45 -7.00 13.10
CA VAL A 41 -11.52 -6.98 14.56
C VAL A 41 -10.39 -7.79 15.15
N PHE A 42 -9.62 -7.19 16.05
CA PHE A 42 -8.61 -7.84 16.88
C PHE A 42 -9.12 -7.96 18.31
N SER A 43 -9.03 -9.16 18.87
CA SER A 43 -9.41 -9.48 20.24
C SER A 43 -8.18 -9.89 21.05
N VAL A 44 -7.38 -8.92 21.46
CA VAL A 44 -6.10 -9.17 22.15
C VAL A 44 -6.35 -9.48 23.63
N PRO A 45 -6.10 -10.71 24.11
CA PRO A 45 -6.29 -11.02 25.52
C PRO A 45 -5.31 -10.24 26.40
N ASP A 46 -5.72 -9.92 27.63
CA ASP A 46 -4.84 -9.46 28.70
C ASP A 46 -4.50 -10.66 29.58
N LYS A 47 -3.33 -11.25 29.34
CA LYS A 47 -2.91 -12.51 29.97
C LYS A 47 -2.68 -12.40 31.46
N ASP A 48 -2.26 -11.23 31.93
CA ASP A 48 -1.95 -10.98 33.34
C ASP A 48 -3.12 -10.33 34.10
N ALA A 49 -4.23 -10.02 33.40
CA ALA A 49 -5.44 -9.39 33.94
C ALA A 49 -5.20 -8.03 34.64
N SER A 50 -4.08 -7.38 34.33
CA SER A 50 -3.63 -6.11 34.92
C SER A 50 -3.82 -4.91 33.98
N GLY A 51 -4.38 -5.13 32.80
CA GLY A 51 -4.45 -4.18 31.69
C GLY A 51 -3.27 -4.35 30.74
N TRP A 52 -3.46 -4.02 29.46
CA TRP A 52 -2.37 -4.04 28.48
C TRP A 52 -1.24 -3.06 28.84
N ASN A 53 -1.47 -2.10 29.73
CA ASN A 53 -0.44 -1.19 30.24
C ASN A 53 0.56 -1.85 31.23
N HIS A 54 0.29 -3.07 31.69
CA HIS A 54 1.10 -3.80 32.66
C HIS A 54 1.53 -5.18 32.15
N TYR A 55 1.62 -5.36 30.82
CA TYR A 55 2.01 -6.62 30.20
C TYR A 55 3.36 -7.14 30.73
N ASN A 56 3.45 -8.45 30.98
CA ASN A 56 4.72 -9.12 31.20
C ASN A 56 5.26 -9.63 29.85
N PRO A 57 6.49 -9.25 29.44
CA PRO A 57 7.12 -9.79 28.23
C PRO A 57 7.23 -11.32 28.20
N SER A 58 7.15 -11.98 29.37
CA SER A 58 7.17 -13.44 29.49
C SER A 58 5.79 -14.12 29.32
N ASN A 59 4.70 -13.36 29.26
CA ASN A 59 3.33 -13.85 29.16
C ASN A 59 2.45 -12.87 28.37
N ILE A 60 2.78 -12.65 27.10
CA ILE A 60 2.08 -11.66 26.27
C ILE A 60 0.87 -12.28 25.55
N GLY A 61 -0.27 -11.62 25.66
CA GLY A 61 -1.44 -11.87 24.82
C GLY A 61 -1.24 -11.34 23.41
N SER A 62 -1.81 -12.03 22.43
CA SER A 62 -1.83 -11.56 21.05
C SER A 62 -3.03 -12.10 20.31
N ASP A 63 -3.39 -11.40 19.24
CA ASP A 63 -4.33 -11.86 18.23
C ASP A 63 -3.73 -11.70 16.83
N THR A 64 -4.11 -12.60 15.94
CA THR A 64 -3.57 -12.68 14.58
C THR A 64 -4.71 -12.70 13.57
N VAL A 65 -4.66 -11.79 12.61
CA VAL A 65 -5.55 -11.75 11.45
C VAL A 65 -4.75 -11.98 10.19
N TYR A 66 -5.36 -12.68 9.26
CA TYR A 66 -4.79 -12.98 7.95
C TYR A 66 -5.49 -12.16 6.88
N LEU A 67 -4.72 -11.42 6.08
CA LEU A 67 -5.22 -10.66 4.93
C LEU A 67 -4.69 -11.27 3.64
N SER A 68 -5.57 -11.53 2.69
CA SER A 68 -5.21 -12.08 1.37
C SER A 68 -5.51 -11.04 0.28
N PRO A 69 -4.65 -10.02 0.09
CA PRO A 69 -4.91 -8.98 -0.88
C PRO A 69 -4.80 -9.54 -2.29
N GLU A 70 -5.72 -9.12 -3.15
CA GLU A 70 -5.63 -9.37 -4.59
C GLU A 70 -5.12 -8.12 -5.29
N VAL A 71 -4.37 -8.31 -6.37
CA VAL A 71 -3.89 -7.21 -7.21
C VAL A 71 -4.36 -7.37 -8.63
N TYR A 72 -4.74 -6.25 -9.23
CA TYR A 72 -5.14 -6.17 -10.63
C TYR A 72 -4.20 -5.25 -11.40
N GLU A 73 -3.63 -5.75 -12.49
CA GLU A 73 -2.82 -4.98 -13.43
C GLU A 73 -3.76 -4.28 -14.43
N LYS A 74 -3.64 -2.97 -14.63
CA LYS A 74 -4.62 -2.18 -15.41
C LYS A 74 -4.22 -1.93 -16.85
N THR A 75 -2.93 -1.88 -17.17
CA THR A 75 -2.44 -1.34 -18.45
C THR A 75 -2.10 -2.41 -19.48
N GLY A 76 -2.10 -3.69 -19.10
CA GLY A 76 -1.64 -4.82 -19.91
C GLY A 76 -0.12 -4.91 -19.98
N ILE A 77 0.61 -4.22 -19.10
CA ILE A 77 2.07 -4.13 -19.10
C ILE A 77 2.60 -4.98 -17.97
N LYS A 78 3.64 -5.77 -18.28
CA LYS A 78 4.26 -6.63 -17.28
C LYS A 78 4.85 -5.81 -16.14
N SER A 79 4.56 -6.23 -14.91
CA SER A 79 5.22 -5.74 -13.70
C SER A 79 5.56 -6.89 -12.76
N PHE A 80 6.46 -6.62 -11.82
CA PHE A 80 6.93 -7.59 -10.83
C PHE A 80 6.69 -7.01 -9.45
N ILE A 81 5.81 -7.64 -8.67
CA ILE A 81 5.52 -7.24 -7.30
C ILE A 81 6.64 -7.74 -6.40
N GLU A 82 7.31 -6.81 -5.72
CA GLU A 82 8.51 -7.09 -4.92
C GLU A 82 8.20 -7.18 -3.43
N LYS A 83 7.25 -6.37 -2.95
CA LYS A 83 6.88 -6.36 -1.53
C LYS A 83 5.51 -5.75 -1.28
N ILE A 84 4.96 -6.10 -0.12
CA ILE A 84 3.79 -5.45 0.46
C ILE A 84 4.22 -4.76 1.75
N GLU A 85 3.74 -3.54 1.95
CA GLU A 85 3.90 -2.81 3.19
C GLU A 85 2.54 -2.61 3.82
N TYR A 86 2.45 -2.80 5.14
CA TYR A 86 1.26 -2.44 5.90
C TYR A 86 1.61 -1.51 7.05
N ARG A 87 0.67 -0.62 7.39
CA ARG A 87 0.82 0.35 8.47
C ARG A 87 -0.45 0.40 9.30
N PHE A 88 -0.27 0.49 10.62
CA PHE A 88 -1.34 0.86 11.53
C PHE A 88 -1.38 2.38 11.66
N LEU A 89 -2.51 2.97 11.31
CA LEU A 89 -2.79 4.40 11.45
C LEU A 89 -3.84 4.61 12.54
N VAL A 90 -3.53 5.39 13.56
CA VAL A 90 -4.44 5.78 14.66
C VAL A 90 -4.40 7.31 14.76
N ASP A 91 -5.56 7.96 14.71
CA ASP A 91 -5.71 9.42 14.61
C ASP A 91 -4.78 10.09 13.56
N GLY A 92 -4.53 9.40 12.45
CA GLY A 92 -3.65 9.88 11.38
C GLY A 92 -2.14 9.67 11.61
N ASN A 93 -1.73 9.21 12.80
CA ASN A 93 -0.35 8.85 13.11
C ASN A 93 -0.06 7.39 12.75
N THR A 94 1.14 7.12 12.22
CA THR A 94 1.61 5.74 12.03
C THR A 94 2.15 5.20 13.34
N ILE A 95 1.51 4.15 13.85
CA ILE A 95 1.89 3.49 15.11
C ILE A 95 2.90 2.38 14.87
N GLN A 96 2.68 1.60 13.81
CA GLN A 96 3.61 0.56 13.37
C GLN A 96 3.57 0.44 11.86
N LYS A 97 4.71 0.03 11.30
CA LYS A 97 4.90 -0.26 9.89
C LYS A 97 5.67 -1.57 9.77
N GLU A 98 5.17 -2.45 8.91
CA GLU A 98 5.80 -3.72 8.59
C GLU A 98 5.92 -3.87 7.09
N THR A 99 6.94 -4.62 6.65
CA THR A 99 7.22 -4.86 5.24
C THR A 99 7.43 -6.35 5.02
N TYR A 100 6.68 -6.90 4.07
CA TYR A 100 6.79 -8.27 3.62
C TYR A 100 7.41 -8.27 2.22
N GLU A 101 8.66 -8.71 2.12
CA GLU A 101 9.40 -8.80 0.86
C GLU A 101 9.28 -10.22 0.27
N PHE A 102 9.09 -10.30 -1.04
CA PHE A 102 9.03 -11.57 -1.76
C PHE A 102 10.43 -11.97 -2.25
N ASP A 103 10.87 -13.17 -1.88
CA ASP A 103 12.14 -13.73 -2.38
C ASP A 103 12.16 -13.86 -3.91
N ILE A 104 10.99 -14.18 -4.49
CA ILE A 104 10.76 -14.24 -5.92
C ILE A 104 9.64 -13.24 -6.23
N PRO A 105 9.92 -12.18 -7.01
CA PRO A 105 8.89 -11.22 -7.38
C PRO A 105 7.72 -11.87 -8.11
N ILE A 106 6.51 -11.44 -7.79
CA ILE A 106 5.28 -11.99 -8.37
C ILE A 106 5.00 -11.25 -9.68
N GLU A 107 5.04 -11.98 -10.79
CA GLU A 107 4.78 -11.41 -12.12
C GLU A 107 3.29 -11.14 -12.33
N THR A 108 2.95 -9.95 -12.80
CA THR A 108 1.61 -9.57 -13.26
C THR A 108 1.63 -9.27 -14.76
N PHE A 109 0.66 -9.77 -15.53
CA PHE A 109 0.58 -9.53 -16.98
C PHE A 109 -0.87 -9.54 -17.47
N GLU A 110 -1.09 -9.07 -18.71
CA GLU A 110 -2.35 -9.24 -19.47
C GLU A 110 -3.66 -8.74 -18.79
N LYS A 111 -3.57 -7.77 -17.88
CA LYS A 111 -4.71 -7.34 -17.07
C LYS A 111 -5.33 -8.46 -16.24
N ASP A 112 -4.47 -9.29 -15.66
CA ASP A 112 -4.90 -10.35 -14.77
C ASP A 112 -5.11 -9.85 -13.32
N THR A 113 -5.91 -10.60 -12.58
CA THR A 113 -6.05 -10.47 -11.13
C THR A 113 -5.28 -11.60 -10.46
N ILE A 114 -4.33 -11.25 -9.60
CA ILE A 114 -3.48 -12.21 -8.90
C ILE A 114 -3.72 -12.10 -7.41
N SER A 115 -3.96 -13.23 -6.76
CA SER A 115 -3.97 -13.31 -5.30
C SER A 115 -2.53 -13.29 -4.78
N LEU A 116 -2.23 -12.36 -3.88
CA LEU A 116 -0.94 -12.32 -3.21
C LEU A 116 -0.91 -13.32 -2.04
N PRO A 117 0.27 -13.75 -1.60
CA PRO A 117 0.41 -14.53 -0.38
C PRO A 117 -0.26 -13.86 0.82
N GLU A 118 -0.79 -14.70 1.70
CA GLU A 118 -1.50 -14.27 2.89
C GLU A 118 -0.57 -13.52 3.85
N LEU A 119 -0.99 -12.31 4.23
CA LEU A 119 -0.29 -11.44 5.17
C LEU A 119 -0.78 -11.73 6.58
N MET A 120 0.13 -12.22 7.43
CA MET A 120 -0.11 -12.40 8.85
C MET A 120 0.10 -11.09 9.60
N ILE A 121 -0.98 -10.51 10.10
CA ILE A 121 -0.97 -9.28 10.91
C ILE A 121 -1.21 -9.66 12.36
N VAL A 122 -0.26 -9.33 13.23
CA VAL A 122 -0.30 -9.67 14.66
C VAL A 122 -0.38 -8.38 15.48
N ILE A 123 -1.29 -8.35 16.43
CA ILE A 123 -1.33 -7.32 17.49
C ILE A 123 -1.11 -8.02 18.82
N ASP A 124 -0.05 -7.65 19.53
CA ASP A 124 0.23 -8.08 20.89
C ASP A 124 -0.23 -7.03 21.91
N GLU A 125 -0.14 -7.34 23.22
CA GLU A 125 -0.55 -6.42 24.28
C GLU A 125 0.20 -5.08 24.23
N GLN A 126 1.48 -5.07 23.84
CA GLN A 126 2.27 -3.84 23.77
C GLN A 126 1.74 -2.91 22.67
N LEU A 127 1.49 -3.46 21.49
CA LEU A 127 0.90 -2.70 20.39
C LEU A 127 -0.54 -2.30 20.72
N ALA A 128 -1.30 -3.20 21.33
CA ALA A 128 -2.69 -2.95 21.74
C ALA A 128 -2.78 -1.76 22.71
N TYR A 129 -1.91 -1.73 23.73
CA TYR A 129 -1.80 -0.59 24.64
C TYR A 129 -1.43 0.71 23.92
N THR A 130 -0.51 0.63 22.96
CA THR A 130 -0.10 1.81 22.17
C THR A 130 -1.28 2.35 21.37
N ILE A 131 -2.03 1.48 20.70
CA ILE A 131 -3.22 1.85 19.93
C ILE A 131 -4.31 2.48 20.81
N ASP A 132 -4.63 1.87 21.96
CA ASP A 132 -5.62 2.35 22.93
C ASP A 132 -5.22 3.70 23.57
N THR A 133 -3.91 3.95 23.71
CA THR A 133 -3.43 5.25 24.21
C THR A 133 -3.50 6.33 23.14
N GLU A 134 -3.14 6.00 21.90
CA GLU A 134 -3.07 6.94 20.78
C GLU A 134 -4.45 7.31 20.22
N ASP A 135 -5.48 6.50 20.45
CA ASP A 135 -6.85 6.87 20.06
C ASP A 135 -7.50 7.91 21.00
N GLY A 136 -6.86 8.15 22.15
CA GLY A 136 -7.19 9.21 23.10
C GLY A 136 -8.19 8.84 24.20
N PHE A 137 -8.64 7.58 24.28
CA PHE A 137 -9.62 7.15 25.28
C PHE A 137 -9.03 6.29 26.41
N ALA A 138 -8.05 5.43 26.12
CA ALA A 138 -7.45 4.51 27.08
C ALA A 138 -8.50 3.67 27.85
N ASP A 139 -9.45 3.09 27.12
CA ASP A 139 -10.59 2.33 27.65
C ASP A 139 -10.52 0.83 27.35
N ASN A 140 -9.37 0.33 26.88
CA ASN A 140 -9.14 -1.03 26.38
C ASN A 140 -9.89 -1.33 25.06
N VAL A 141 -10.17 -0.29 24.30
CA VAL A 141 -10.67 -0.36 22.93
C VAL A 141 -9.77 0.53 22.08
N GLY A 142 -9.45 0.08 20.88
CA GLY A 142 -8.67 0.85 19.93
C GLY A 142 -9.37 0.92 18.58
N ASN A 143 -9.25 2.04 17.88
CA ASN A 143 -9.79 2.17 16.52
C ASN A 143 -8.74 2.77 15.59
N GLY A 144 -8.70 2.29 14.35
CA GLY A 144 -7.77 2.85 13.37
C GLY A 144 -7.96 2.31 11.96
N ILE A 145 -6.91 2.50 11.16
CA ILE A 145 -6.86 2.09 9.76
C ILE A 145 -5.60 1.24 9.55
N ILE A 146 -5.77 0.09 8.91
CA ILE A 146 -4.67 -0.65 8.26
C ILE A 146 -4.52 -0.07 6.86
N GLU A 147 -3.39 0.56 6.58
CA GLU A 147 -3.03 1.04 5.25
C GLU A 147 -2.10 0.02 4.57
N LEU A 148 -2.48 -0.46 3.38
CA LEU A 148 -1.69 -1.42 2.59
C LEU A 148 -1.17 -0.76 1.31
N LEU A 149 0.10 -0.99 1.01
CA LEU A 149 0.75 -0.58 -0.24
C LEU A 149 1.48 -1.76 -0.87
N VAL A 150 1.35 -1.90 -2.18
CA VAL A 150 2.11 -2.86 -2.98
C VAL A 150 3.19 -2.11 -3.76
N TYR A 151 4.42 -2.59 -3.67
CA TYR A 151 5.56 -2.07 -4.42
C TYR A 151 5.91 -3.02 -5.55
N TYR A 152 6.17 -2.47 -6.73
CA TYR A 152 6.41 -3.25 -7.94
C TYR A 152 7.37 -2.55 -8.89
N THR A 153 8.04 -3.32 -9.74
CA THR A 153 8.95 -2.84 -10.78
C THR A 153 8.44 -3.15 -12.19
N ASP A 154 8.87 -2.36 -13.16
CA ASP A 154 8.64 -2.65 -14.58
C ASP A 154 9.75 -3.53 -15.18
N LEU A 155 9.67 -3.81 -16.49
CA LEU A 155 10.68 -4.58 -17.24
C LEU A 155 12.09 -3.95 -17.24
N LYS A 156 12.22 -2.66 -16.93
CA LYS A 156 13.49 -1.93 -16.86
C LYS A 156 14.04 -1.84 -15.44
N GLY A 157 13.28 -2.31 -14.45
CA GLY A 157 13.61 -2.17 -13.03
C GLY A 157 13.26 -0.80 -12.44
N GLU A 158 12.42 0.00 -13.11
CA GLU A 158 11.89 1.23 -12.51
C GLU A 158 10.85 0.86 -11.45
N GLY A 159 10.99 1.41 -10.24
CA GLY A 159 10.15 1.09 -9.09
C GLY A 159 8.95 2.03 -8.94
N PHE A 160 7.81 1.44 -8.58
CA PHE A 160 6.53 2.09 -8.40
C PHE A 160 5.83 1.59 -7.13
N SER A 161 4.77 2.28 -6.71
CA SER A 161 3.88 1.81 -5.66
C SER A 161 2.42 1.97 -6.06
N SER A 162 1.57 1.09 -5.57
CA SER A 162 0.13 1.21 -5.72
C SER A 162 -0.40 2.44 -4.99
N VAL A 163 -1.62 2.85 -5.36
CA VAL A 163 -2.43 3.69 -4.46
C VAL A 163 -2.69 2.89 -3.19
N PRO A 164 -2.54 3.48 -1.99
CA PRO A 164 -2.82 2.78 -0.75
C PRO A 164 -4.29 2.42 -0.63
N ILE A 165 -4.58 1.22 -0.15
CA ILE A 165 -5.92 0.86 0.33
C ILE A 165 -5.97 1.01 1.84
N ARG A 166 -7.16 1.35 2.35
CA ARG A 166 -7.36 1.64 3.77
C ARG A 166 -8.53 0.83 4.27
N ARG A 167 -8.24 -0.04 5.24
CA ARG A 167 -9.22 -0.89 5.90
C ARG A 167 -9.35 -0.47 7.34
N ARG A 168 -10.59 -0.31 7.84
CA ARG A 168 -10.81 0.00 9.25
C ARG A 168 -10.45 -1.21 10.09
N PHE A 169 -9.88 -0.97 11.27
CA PHE A 169 -9.78 -2.01 12.28
C PHE A 169 -10.33 -1.52 13.62
N LYS A 170 -10.80 -2.48 14.40
CA LYS A 170 -11.19 -2.32 15.78
C LYS A 170 -10.39 -3.29 16.64
N LEU A 171 -9.84 -2.80 17.72
CA LEU A 171 -9.15 -3.55 18.75
C LEU A 171 -10.03 -3.59 19.99
N VAL A 172 -10.18 -4.76 20.60
CA VAL A 172 -10.93 -4.94 21.84
C VAL A 172 -10.20 -5.86 22.79
N LYS A 173 -10.23 -5.52 24.08
CA LYS A 173 -9.90 -6.46 25.14
C LYS A 173 -11.09 -7.38 25.41
N PRO A 174 -10.97 -8.70 25.23
CA PRO A 174 -12.07 -9.62 25.52
C PRO A 174 -12.36 -9.67 27.02
N LEU A 175 -13.63 -9.80 27.37
CA LEU A 175 -14.03 -10.08 28.76
C LEU A 175 -13.60 -11.51 29.10
N THR A 176 -12.68 -11.66 30.06
CA THR A 176 -12.36 -12.94 30.68
C THR A 176 -13.48 -13.30 31.67
N TYR A 177 -14.14 -14.45 31.46
CA TYR A 177 -15.11 -15.04 32.38
C TYR A 177 -14.45 -16.08 33.28
#